data_AF-A0A7C4TJM5-F1
#
_entry.id   AF-A0A7C4TJM5-F1
#
_cell.length_a   1.000
_cell.length_b   1.000
_cell.length_c   1.000
_cell.angle_alpha   90.00
_cell.angle_beta   90.00
_cell.angle_gamma   90.00
#
_symmetry.space_group_name_H-M   'P 1'
#
loop_
_entity.id
_entity.type
_entity.pdbx_description
1 polymer ?
#
loop_
_entity_poly.entity_id
_entity_poly.type
_entity_poly.pdbx_seq_one_letter_code
_entity_poly.pdbx_strand_id
1 'polypeptide(L)'
;MVDSVYTPAAARRGERGGTRQRLVEAARAHLDERGLEGLTLREIARRAGVSHGAPGRHFPGVAHLLAAVAAQGFRELYASVEAACTELDPTAPALERLRAAGRGYVRFAVANPGVFELMFRHERHAAQEPELLSAGADAFFQLV
;
A
#
# COMPACT_ATOMS: atom_id res chain seq x y z
N MET A 1 3.73 -1.62 53.08
CA MET A 1 5.15 -1.64 52.68
C MET A 1 5.22 -2.52 51.44
N VAL A 2 4.73 -2.03 50.30
CA VAL A 2 5.49 -1.64 49.08
C VAL A 2 6.60 -2.61 48.68
N ASP A 3 6.42 -3.26 47.52
CA ASP A 3 7.29 -3.18 46.31
C ASP A 3 6.75 -4.20 45.28
N SER A 4 5.97 -3.80 44.28
CA SER A 4 6.43 -3.34 42.96
C SER A 4 7.61 -4.15 42.39
N VAL A 5 7.29 -5.14 41.55
CA VAL A 5 8.09 -5.40 40.36
C VAL A 5 7.18 -5.68 39.17
N TYR A 6 7.48 -4.97 38.10
CA TYR A 6 6.76 -4.79 36.85
C TYR A 6 7.19 -5.84 35.80
N THR A 7 6.25 -6.19 34.89
CA THR A 7 6.44 -6.63 33.47
C THR A 7 6.74 -8.10 33.18
N PRO A 8 6.10 -8.70 32.12
CA PRO A 8 6.23 -8.22 30.75
C PRO A 8 4.98 -7.77 29.99
N ALA A 9 5.07 -6.53 29.50
CA ALA A 9 4.47 -6.07 28.25
C ALA A 9 5.07 -6.83 27.04
N ALA A 10 4.64 -8.07 26.82
CA ALA A 10 5.14 -8.90 25.72
C ALA A 10 4.07 -9.70 24.96
N ALA A 11 2.78 -9.32 25.02
CA ALA A 11 1.70 -10.09 24.39
C ALA A 11 0.74 -9.27 23.50
N ARG A 12 1.22 -8.19 22.84
CA ARG A 12 0.43 -7.46 21.82
C ARG A 12 1.24 -7.08 20.57
N ARG A 13 2.31 -7.82 20.26
CA ARG A 13 3.16 -7.62 19.07
C ARG A 13 2.48 -8.02 17.73
N GLY A 14 1.15 -8.03 17.67
CA GLY A 14 0.37 -8.31 16.46
C GLY A 14 -0.89 -7.44 16.29
N GLU A 15 -1.09 -6.42 17.13
CA GLU A 15 -2.28 -5.57 17.05
C GLU A 15 -2.07 -4.37 16.11
N ARG A 16 -2.42 -4.56 14.83
CA ARG A 16 -2.77 -3.52 13.84
C ARG A 16 -1.65 -2.53 13.49
N GLY A 17 -1.40 -2.34 12.20
CA GLY A 17 -0.50 -1.29 11.72
C GLY A 17 -0.79 0.07 12.40
N GLY A 18 0.25 0.86 12.63
CA GLY A 18 0.11 2.17 13.29
C GLY A 18 -0.94 3.05 12.58
N THR A 19 -1.39 4.11 13.24
CA THR A 19 -2.44 5.03 12.75
C THR A 19 -2.32 5.37 11.25
N ARG A 20 -1.10 5.60 10.76
CA ARG A 20 -0.82 5.82 9.33
C ARG A 20 -1.29 4.66 8.45
N GLN A 21 -0.94 3.43 8.80
CA GLN A 21 -1.30 2.24 8.02
C GLN A 21 -2.81 2.00 8.02
N ARG A 22 -3.48 2.17 9.16
CA ARG A 22 -4.96 2.07 9.24
C ARG A 22 -5.66 3.08 8.34
N LEU A 23 -5.11 4.30 8.22
CA LEU A 23 -5.63 5.31 7.30
C LEU A 23 -5.44 4.89 5.83
N VAL A 24 -4.29 4.32 5.48
CA VAL A 24 -4.03 3.79 4.13
C VAL A 24 -4.96 2.62 3.79
N GLU A 25 -5.12 1.66 4.69
CA GLU A 25 -6.02 0.52 4.53
C GLU A 25 -7.49 0.96 4.37
N ALA A 26 -7.94 1.92 5.19
CA ALA A 26 -9.29 2.47 5.07
C ALA A 26 -9.51 3.27 3.78
N ALA A 27 -8.49 3.99 3.30
CA ALA A 27 -8.53 4.70 2.03
C ALA A 27 -8.61 3.73 0.86
N ARG A 28 -7.85 2.65 0.91
CA ARG A 28 -7.90 1.58 -0.09
C ARG A 28 -9.29 0.95 -0.19
N ALA A 29 -9.85 0.52 0.93
CA ALA A 29 -11.19 -0.05 0.96
C ALA A 29 -12.25 0.93 0.41
N HIS A 30 -12.10 2.23 0.72
CA HIS A 30 -12.97 3.24 0.15
C HIS A 30 -12.85 3.34 -1.38
N LEU A 31 -11.63 3.32 -1.92
CA LEU A 31 -11.39 3.37 -3.37
C LEU A 31 -12.00 2.17 -4.09
N ASP A 32 -11.90 0.97 -3.51
CA ASP A 32 -12.47 -0.24 -4.10
C ASP A 32 -14.02 -0.24 -4.06
N GLU A 33 -14.62 0.37 -3.04
CA GLU A 33 -16.08 0.46 -2.91
C GLU A 33 -16.73 1.59 -3.72
N ARG A 34 -16.09 2.77 -3.76
CA ARG A 34 -16.72 4.03 -4.23
C ARG A 34 -15.84 4.86 -5.16
N GLY A 35 -14.64 4.39 -5.48
CA GLY A 35 -13.65 5.21 -6.16
C GLY A 35 -13.30 6.45 -5.34
N LEU A 36 -13.16 7.59 -6.01
CA LEU A 36 -12.77 8.85 -5.37
C LEU A 36 -13.94 9.64 -4.77
N GLU A 37 -15.17 9.18 -5.01
CA GLU A 37 -16.36 9.94 -4.63
C GLU A 37 -16.50 10.03 -3.10
N GLY A 38 -16.46 11.25 -2.58
CA GLY A 38 -16.58 11.50 -1.14
C GLY A 38 -15.33 11.17 -0.33
N LEU A 39 -14.19 10.88 -0.98
CA LEU A 39 -12.94 10.59 -0.30
C LEU A 39 -12.39 11.87 0.35
N THR A 40 -12.44 11.92 1.68
CA THR A 40 -11.88 13.01 2.49
C THR A 40 -11.07 12.45 3.66
N LEU A 41 -10.08 13.20 4.15
CA LEU A 41 -9.31 12.79 5.33
C LEU A 41 -10.19 12.50 6.54
N ARG A 42 -11.29 13.24 6.71
CA ARG A 42 -12.26 13.03 7.80
C ARG A 42 -13.03 11.73 7.63
N GLU A 43 -13.52 11.45 6.42
CA GLU A 43 -14.21 10.19 6.13
C GLU A 43 -13.29 8.99 6.33
N ILE A 44 -12.04 9.08 5.87
CA ILE A 44 -11.06 8.01 6.10
C ILE A 44 -10.71 7.87 7.58
N ALA A 45 -10.60 8.96 8.35
CA ALA A 45 -10.39 8.89 9.81
C ALA A 45 -11.51 8.10 10.50
N ARG A 46 -12.76 8.41 10.12
CA ARG A 46 -13.96 7.78 10.64
C ARG A 46 -13.98 6.29 10.32
N ARG A 47 -13.73 5.92 9.06
CA ARG A 47 -13.64 4.51 8.62
C ARG A 47 -12.50 3.77 9.31
N ALA A 48 -11.34 4.40 9.44
CA ALA A 48 -10.17 3.83 10.08
C ALA A 48 -10.38 3.66 11.59
N GLY A 49 -11.36 4.31 12.22
CA GLY A 49 -11.60 4.28 13.66
C GLY A 49 -10.52 5.02 14.46
N VAL A 50 -9.99 6.12 13.91
CA VAL A 50 -8.96 6.95 14.54
C VAL A 50 -9.53 8.31 14.93
N SER A 51 -8.84 9.04 15.82
CA SER A 51 -9.30 10.37 16.25
C SER A 51 -9.28 11.39 15.11
N HIS A 52 -10.16 12.39 15.18
CA HIS A 52 -10.32 13.40 14.13
C HIS A 52 -9.05 14.21 13.81
N GLY A 53 -8.15 14.39 14.78
CA GLY A 53 -6.86 15.07 14.59
C GLY A 53 -5.75 14.18 14.03
N ALA A 54 -5.96 12.87 13.99
CA ALA A 54 -4.94 11.92 13.55
C ALA A 54 -4.57 12.03 12.05
N PRO A 55 -5.52 12.16 11.09
CA PRO A 55 -5.19 12.20 9.67
C PRO A 55 -4.25 13.35 9.32
N GLY A 56 -4.53 14.57 9.78
CA GLY A 56 -3.73 15.74 9.46
C GLY A 56 -2.29 15.67 9.99
N ARG A 57 -2.02 14.88 11.04
CA ARG A 57 -0.66 14.64 11.54
C ARG A 57 0.13 13.66 10.69
N HIS A 58 -0.53 12.80 9.93
CA HIS A 58 0.11 11.78 9.09
C HIS A 58 0.11 12.14 7.61
N PHE A 59 -0.93 12.83 7.16
CA PHE A 59 -1.16 13.20 5.78
C PHE A 59 -1.65 14.66 5.74
N PRO A 60 -0.83 15.59 5.21
CA PRO A 60 -1.20 17.00 5.07
C PRO A 60 -2.46 17.23 4.21
N GLY A 61 -2.78 16.28 3.32
CA GLY A 61 -3.97 16.33 2.49
C GLY A 61 -4.33 14.97 1.89
N VAL A 62 -5.50 14.88 1.27
CA VAL A 62 -5.98 13.67 0.59
C VAL A 62 -4.98 13.18 -0.47
N ALA A 63 -4.37 14.09 -1.24
CA ALA A 63 -3.37 13.73 -2.25
C ALA A 63 -2.15 12.98 -1.68
N HIS A 64 -1.74 13.28 -0.44
CA HIS A 64 -0.62 12.61 0.23
C HIS A 64 -1.03 11.21 0.74
N LEU A 65 -2.27 11.08 1.20
CA LEU A 65 -2.85 9.77 1.54
C LEU A 65 -2.95 8.89 0.30
N LEU A 66 -3.44 9.43 -0.81
CA LEU A 66 -3.53 8.72 -2.09
C LEU A 66 -2.15 8.33 -2.62
N ALA A 67 -1.13 9.17 -2.46
CA ALA A 67 0.25 8.81 -2.80
C ALA A 67 0.75 7.63 -1.95
N ALA A 68 0.44 7.58 -0.65
CA ALA A 68 0.80 6.45 0.20
C ALA A 68 0.04 5.16 -0.17
N VAL A 69 -1.22 5.25 -0.57
CA VAL A 69 -1.99 4.10 -1.12
C VAL A 69 -1.33 3.61 -2.40
N ALA A 70 -0.97 4.50 -3.32
CA ALA A 70 -0.29 4.15 -4.56
C ALA A 70 1.09 3.51 -4.30
N ALA A 71 1.87 4.04 -3.35
CA ALA A 71 3.15 3.47 -2.94
C ALA A 71 3.01 2.05 -2.39
N GLN A 72 1.99 1.80 -1.58
CA GLN A 72 1.67 0.45 -1.12
C GLN A 72 1.26 -0.45 -2.29
N GLY A 73 0.47 0.06 -3.24
CA GLY A 73 0.12 -0.66 -4.47
C GLY A 73 1.34 -1.09 -5.29
N PHE A 74 2.35 -0.21 -5.45
CA PHE A 74 3.59 -0.57 -6.14
C PHE A 74 4.38 -1.66 -5.41
N ARG A 75 4.46 -1.62 -4.07
CA ARG A 75 5.11 -2.67 -3.27
C ARG A 75 4.42 -4.02 -3.42
N GLU A 76 3.10 -4.03 -3.48
CA GLU A 76 2.33 -5.26 -3.67
C GLU A 76 2.40 -5.78 -5.12
N LEU A 77 2.45 -4.88 -6.11
CA LEU A 77 2.73 -5.24 -7.49
C LEU A 77 4.10 -5.91 -7.61
N TYR A 78 5.14 -5.31 -7.01
CA TYR A 78 6.48 -5.90 -6.91
C TYR A 78 6.40 -7.32 -6.35
N ALA A 79 5.77 -7.49 -5.19
CA ALA A 79 5.67 -8.80 -4.53
C ALA A 79 4.89 -9.83 -5.37
N SER A 80 3.85 -9.39 -6.10
CA SER A 80 3.07 -10.25 -6.99
C SER A 80 3.90 -10.73 -8.20
N VAL A 81 4.72 -9.85 -8.77
CA VAL A 81 5.65 -10.17 -9.86
C VAL A 81 6.77 -11.09 -9.35
N GLU A 82 7.39 -10.75 -8.23
CA GLU A 82 8.44 -11.55 -7.60
C GLU A 82 7.95 -12.98 -7.33
N ALA A 83 6.81 -13.13 -6.64
CA ALA A 83 6.25 -14.43 -6.32
C ALA A 83 5.98 -15.28 -7.58
N ALA A 84 5.50 -14.66 -8.66
CA ALA A 84 5.28 -15.37 -9.92
C ALA A 84 6.60 -15.84 -10.58
N CYS A 85 7.69 -15.11 -10.37
CA CYS A 85 9.02 -15.45 -10.89
C CYS A 85 9.76 -16.48 -10.01
N THR A 86 9.57 -16.47 -8.69
CA THR A 86 10.24 -17.41 -7.76
C THR A 86 9.80 -18.87 -7.98
N GLU A 87 8.64 -19.09 -8.60
CA GLU A 87 8.16 -20.43 -9.00
C GLU A 87 8.98 -21.05 -10.15
N LEU A 88 9.81 -20.26 -10.85
CA LEU A 88 10.60 -20.73 -11.98
C LEU A 88 11.99 -21.24 -11.57
N ASP A 89 12.53 -22.15 -12.38
CA ASP A 89 13.93 -22.52 -12.29
C ASP A 89 14.84 -21.31 -12.54
N PRO A 90 15.93 -21.10 -11.76
CA PRO A 90 16.86 -19.99 -11.98
C PRO A 90 17.44 -19.93 -13.40
N THR A 91 17.52 -21.06 -14.08
CA THR A 91 18.03 -21.21 -15.46
C THR A 91 16.95 -21.10 -16.54
N ALA A 92 15.68 -20.84 -16.16
CA ALA A 92 14.58 -20.73 -17.11
C ALA A 92 14.89 -19.75 -18.27
N PRO A 93 14.36 -19.96 -19.48
CA PRO A 93 14.54 -19.02 -20.57
C PRO A 93 14.00 -17.62 -20.24
N ALA A 94 14.62 -16.56 -20.79
CA ALA A 94 14.20 -15.18 -20.53
C ALA A 94 12.73 -14.92 -20.90
N LEU A 95 12.24 -15.54 -21.98
CA LEU A 95 10.83 -15.45 -22.38
C LEU A 95 9.87 -16.05 -21.35
N GLU A 96 10.29 -17.10 -20.64
CA GLU A 96 9.47 -17.73 -19.59
C GLU A 96 9.40 -16.85 -18.34
N ARG A 97 10.53 -16.25 -17.94
CA ARG A 97 10.58 -15.22 -16.89
C ARG A 97 9.69 -14.03 -17.20
N LEU A 98 9.76 -13.51 -18.43
CA LEU A 98 8.89 -12.40 -18.87
C LEU A 98 7.40 -12.77 -18.81
N ARG A 99 7.04 -14.00 -19.21
CA ARG A 99 5.65 -14.48 -19.10
C ARG A 99 5.21 -14.60 -17.64
N ALA A 100 6.07 -15.08 -16.75
CA ALA A 100 5.76 -15.16 -15.32
C ALA A 100 5.56 -13.76 -14.70
N ALA A 101 6.47 -12.84 -14.97
CA ALA A 101 6.34 -11.45 -14.55
C ALA A 101 5.04 -10.82 -15.05
N GLY A 102 4.71 -11.02 -16.34
CA GLY A 102 3.45 -10.57 -16.93
C GLY A 102 2.22 -11.15 -16.25
N ARG A 103 2.24 -12.43 -15.85
CA ARG A 103 1.14 -13.04 -15.07
C ARG A 103 1.00 -12.40 -13.69
N GLY A 104 2.12 -12.17 -12.98
CA GLY A 104 2.11 -11.49 -11.68
C GLY A 104 1.56 -10.07 -11.76
N TYR A 105 1.93 -9.34 -12.82
CA TYR A 105 1.42 -8.00 -13.12
C TYR A 105 -0.09 -7.99 -13.36
N VAL A 106 -0.58 -8.82 -14.29
CA VAL A 106 -2.02 -8.89 -14.62
C VAL A 106 -2.84 -9.37 -13.43
N ARG A 107 -2.33 -10.35 -12.66
CA ARG A 107 -3.00 -10.84 -11.44
C ARG A 107 -3.21 -9.72 -10.43
N PHE A 108 -2.19 -8.90 -10.19
CA PHE A 108 -2.31 -7.75 -9.29
C PHE A 108 -3.34 -6.73 -9.80
N ALA A 109 -3.28 -6.37 -11.09
CA ALA A 109 -4.16 -5.40 -11.70
C ALA A 109 -5.65 -5.81 -11.62
N VAL A 110 -5.95 -7.09 -11.91
CA VAL A 110 -7.31 -7.63 -11.84
C VAL A 110 -7.82 -7.72 -10.40
N ALA A 111 -6.96 -8.05 -9.44
CA ALA A 111 -7.34 -8.16 -8.04
C ALA A 111 -7.54 -6.78 -7.36
N ASN A 112 -6.93 -5.71 -7.88
CA ASN A 112 -6.88 -4.40 -7.24
C ASN A 112 -7.17 -3.25 -8.22
N PRO A 113 -8.32 -3.23 -8.91
CA PRO A 113 -8.58 -2.29 -10.00
C PRO A 113 -8.54 -0.81 -9.55
N GLY A 114 -9.08 -0.47 -8.38
CA GLY A 114 -9.11 0.91 -7.88
C GLY A 114 -7.72 1.43 -7.52
N VAL A 115 -6.90 0.60 -6.85
CA VAL A 115 -5.50 0.92 -6.53
C VAL A 115 -4.65 1.00 -7.80
N PHE A 116 -4.85 0.07 -8.73
CA PHE A 116 -4.13 0.04 -9.99
C PHE A 116 -4.43 1.29 -10.83
N GLU A 117 -5.70 1.69 -10.94
CA GLU A 117 -6.06 2.96 -11.60
C GLU A 117 -5.40 4.17 -10.94
N LEU A 118 -5.34 4.20 -9.60
CA LEU A 118 -4.69 5.28 -8.86
C LEU A 118 -3.19 5.36 -9.13
N MET A 119 -2.49 4.23 -9.22
CA MET A 119 -1.04 4.17 -9.45
C MET A 119 -0.62 4.85 -10.77
N PHE A 120 -1.42 4.70 -11.84
CA PHE A 120 -1.08 5.17 -13.18
C PHE A 120 -1.75 6.50 -13.59
N ARG A 121 -2.61 7.09 -12.74
CA ARG A 121 -3.21 8.40 -12.98
C ARG A 121 -2.57 9.47 -12.09
N HIS A 122 -1.42 9.97 -12.53
CA HIS A 122 -0.57 10.91 -11.80
C HIS A 122 -1.23 12.24 -11.37
N GLU A 123 -2.28 12.67 -12.07
CA GLU A 123 -3.08 13.84 -11.71
C GLU A 123 -3.88 13.69 -10.40
N ARG A 124 -3.95 12.48 -9.83
CA ARG A 124 -4.81 12.14 -8.69
C ARG A 124 -4.09 12.00 -7.36
N HIS A 125 -2.77 12.09 -7.35
CA HIS A 125 -1.95 11.98 -6.16
C HIS A 125 -0.76 12.95 -6.26
N ALA A 126 -0.12 13.25 -5.13
CA ALA A 126 1.07 14.08 -5.13
C ALA A 126 2.24 13.30 -5.77
N ALA A 127 2.40 13.43 -7.09
CA ALA A 127 3.34 12.65 -7.89
C ALA A 127 4.82 12.82 -7.46
N GLN A 128 5.13 13.86 -6.70
CA GLN A 128 6.48 14.15 -6.19
C GLN A 128 6.74 13.60 -4.77
N GLU A 129 5.81 12.82 -4.21
CA GLU A 129 6.01 12.19 -2.90
C GLU A 129 7.17 11.18 -2.93
N PRO A 130 8.20 11.32 -2.07
CA PRO A 130 9.38 10.45 -2.10
C PRO A 130 9.06 8.96 -1.93
N GLU A 131 8.08 8.62 -1.08
CA GLU A 131 7.68 7.22 -0.87
C GLU A 131 7.09 6.60 -2.15
N LEU A 132 6.29 7.37 -2.89
CA LEU A 132 5.69 6.93 -4.14
C LEU A 132 6.76 6.74 -5.22
N LEU A 133 7.68 7.70 -5.34
CA LEU A 133 8.77 7.64 -6.30
C LEU A 133 9.68 6.43 -6.06
N SER A 134 10.07 6.19 -4.80
CA SER A 134 10.89 5.03 -4.44
C SER A 134 10.20 3.71 -4.78
N ALA A 135 8.94 3.55 -4.36
CA ALA A 135 8.20 2.31 -4.60
C ALA A 135 7.95 2.07 -6.11
N GLY A 136 7.65 3.14 -6.87
CA GLY A 136 7.47 3.06 -8.32
C GLY A 136 8.75 2.67 -9.05
N ALA A 137 9.90 3.21 -8.63
CA ALA A 137 11.20 2.85 -9.19
C ALA A 137 11.55 1.38 -8.92
N ASP A 138 11.37 0.90 -7.69
CA ASP A 138 11.64 -0.51 -7.33
C ASP A 138 10.78 -1.47 -8.15
N ALA A 139 9.50 -1.16 -8.32
CA ALA A 139 8.59 -1.97 -9.14
C ALA A 139 8.95 -1.94 -10.64
N PHE A 140 9.41 -0.79 -11.16
CA PHE A 140 9.87 -0.68 -12.54
C PHE A 140 11.13 -1.51 -12.78
N PHE A 141 12.14 -1.41 -11.91
CA PHE A 141 13.42 -2.12 -12.07
C PHE A 141 13.30 -3.65 -11.95
N GLN A 142 12.21 -4.19 -11.40
CA GLN A 142 11.95 -5.64 -11.46
C GLN A 142 11.60 -6.15 -12.87
N LEU A 143 11.09 -5.28 -13.73
CA LEU A 143 10.57 -5.67 -15.04
C LEU A 143 11.62 -5.56 -16.17
N VAL A 144 12.75 -4.90 -15.91
CA VAL A 144 13.83 -4.62 -16.88
C VAL A 144 15.11 -5.32 -16.48
#